data_AF-A0A3B4BAT4-F1
#
_entry.id   AF-A0A3B4BAT4-F1
#
_cell.length_a   1.000
_cell.length_b   1.000
_cell.length_c   1.000
_cell.angle_alpha   90.00
_cell.angle_beta   90.00
_cell.angle_gamma   90.00
#
_symmetry.space_group_name_H-M   'P 1'
#
loop_
_entity.id
_entity.type
_entity.pdbx_description
1 polymer ?
#
loop_
_entity_poly.entity_id
_entity_poly.type
_entity_poly.pdbx_seq_one_letter_code
_entity_poly.pdbx_strand_id
1 'polypeptide(L)'
;KVQMLMLLLCAQEDQTPLHIASRLGKTEIVQLLLQHMAHPDAATTNGYTPLHISAREGQVETASVLLEAGASHSLATKGVTPLHLASQEGHAEMAALLLSKGAKYASYC
;
A
#
# COMPACT_ATOMS: atom_id res chain seq x y z
N LYS A 1 18.06 3.47 -15.88
CA LYS A 1 19.09 3.30 -14.82
C LYS A 1 18.53 3.21 -13.39
N VAL A 2 17.20 3.23 -13.18
CA VAL A 2 16.58 3.12 -11.84
C VAL A 2 16.29 1.66 -11.42
N GLN A 3 16.36 0.71 -12.36
CA GLN A 3 15.98 -0.70 -12.14
C GLN A 3 16.97 -1.54 -11.29
N MET A 4 18.23 -1.14 -11.15
CA MET A 4 19.28 -2.05 -10.65
C MET A 4 19.44 -2.05 -9.12
N LEU A 5 19.00 -0.99 -8.41
CA LEU A 5 19.26 -0.88 -6.96
C LEU A 5 18.25 -1.65 -6.08
N MET A 6 17.14 -2.11 -6.63
CA MET A 6 16.07 -2.77 -5.86
C MET A 6 16.20 -4.30 -5.77
N LEU A 7 17.13 -4.90 -6.54
CA LEU A 7 17.37 -6.34 -6.58
C LEU A 7 18.20 -6.88 -5.40
N LEU A 8 18.81 -6.01 -4.57
CA LEU A 8 19.76 -6.42 -3.52
C LEU A 8 19.18 -6.50 -2.10
N LEU A 9 17.90 -6.15 -1.89
CA LEU A 9 17.24 -6.29 -0.58
C LEU A 9 16.27 -7.50 -0.53
N CYS A 10 16.15 -8.23 -1.63
CA CYS A 10 15.36 -9.46 -1.74
C CYS A 10 16.03 -10.63 -1.03
N ALA A 11 15.85 -10.77 0.28
CA ALA A 11 16.20 -12.03 0.96
C ALA A 11 15.21 -12.48 2.04
N GLN A 12 14.21 -11.67 2.41
CA GLN A 12 13.16 -12.11 3.32
C GLN A 12 11.79 -11.62 2.81
N GLU A 13 10.94 -12.55 2.37
CA GLU A 13 9.49 -12.42 2.17
C GLU A 13 8.90 -11.85 0.84
N ASP A 14 9.40 -12.19 -0.35
CA ASP A 14 8.82 -11.78 -1.67
C ASP A 14 8.37 -10.31 -1.73
N GLN A 15 9.11 -9.43 -1.08
CA GLN A 15 8.80 -8.00 -1.10
C GLN A 15 9.23 -7.41 -2.42
N THR A 16 8.25 -7.08 -3.26
CA THR A 16 8.50 -6.30 -4.47
C THR A 16 9.05 -4.91 -4.10
N PRO A 17 9.78 -4.26 -5.03
CA PRO A 17 10.07 -2.83 -5.01
C PRO A 17 8.98 -1.93 -4.42
N LEU A 18 7.72 -2.19 -4.79
CA LEU A 18 6.58 -1.38 -4.40
C LEU A 18 6.33 -1.46 -2.89
N HIS A 19 6.44 -2.65 -2.30
CA HIS A 19 6.29 -2.85 -0.84
C HIS A 19 7.33 -2.04 -0.05
N ILE A 20 8.59 -2.05 -0.50
CA ILE A 20 9.68 -1.34 0.17
C ILE A 20 9.46 0.16 0.06
N ALA A 21 9.12 0.66 -1.13
CA ALA A 21 8.85 2.08 -1.35
C ALA A 21 7.66 2.57 -0.52
N SER A 22 6.60 1.75 -0.39
CA SER A 22 5.44 2.03 0.47
C SER A 22 5.79 2.00 1.95
N ARG A 23 6.67 1.10 2.41
CA ARG A 23 7.17 1.10 3.80
C ARG A 23 7.92 2.39 4.13
N LEU A 24 8.80 2.82 3.21
CA LEU A 24 9.70 3.96 3.40
C LEU A 24 9.04 5.32 3.11
N GLY A 25 7.77 5.36 2.72
CA GLY A 25 7.10 6.62 2.37
C GLY A 25 7.60 7.28 1.08
N LYS A 26 8.28 6.53 0.19
CA LYS A 26 8.91 7.09 -1.03
C LYS A 26 7.90 7.20 -2.18
N THR A 27 6.99 8.16 -2.07
CA THR A 27 5.91 8.44 -3.03
C THR A 27 6.37 8.52 -4.49
N GLU A 28 7.47 9.23 -4.77
CA GLU A 28 8.02 9.35 -6.13
C GLU A 28 8.42 8.00 -6.73
N ILE A 29 9.00 7.12 -5.92
CA ILE A 29 9.39 5.77 -6.34
C ILE A 29 8.14 4.91 -6.54
N VAL A 30 7.15 5.02 -5.65
CA VAL A 30 5.85 4.34 -5.79
C VAL A 30 5.19 4.72 -7.11
N GLN A 31 5.11 6.02 -7.44
CA GLN A 31 4.55 6.50 -8.71
C GLN A 31 5.30 5.95 -9.92
N LEU A 32 6.64 6.01 -9.89
CA LEU A 32 7.48 5.49 -10.97
C LEU A 32 7.24 3.98 -11.19
N LEU A 33 7.15 3.20 -10.11
CA LEU A 33 6.89 1.76 -10.19
C LEU A 33 5.50 1.46 -10.77
N LEU A 34 4.48 2.20 -10.34
CA LEU A 34 3.11 2.05 -10.86
C LEU A 34 3.02 2.40 -12.35
N GLN A 35 3.75 3.44 -12.81
CA GLN A 35 3.87 3.78 -14.23
C GLN A 35 4.55 2.68 -15.05
N HIS A 36 5.46 1.93 -14.44
CA HIS A 36 6.14 0.79 -15.05
C HIS A 36 5.40 -0.55 -14.88
N MET A 37 4.07 -0.52 -14.82
CA MET A 37 3.18 -1.70 -14.73
C MET A 37 3.33 -2.52 -13.44
N ALA A 38 3.82 -1.94 -12.34
CA ALA A 38 3.72 -2.61 -11.05
C ALA A 38 2.25 -2.74 -10.63
N HIS A 39 1.84 -3.95 -10.23
CA HIS A 39 0.48 -4.18 -9.77
C HIS A 39 0.29 -3.55 -8.37
N PRO A 40 -0.71 -2.66 -8.18
CA PRO A 40 -0.92 -1.97 -6.89
C PRO A 40 -1.30 -2.93 -5.76
N ASP A 41 -1.99 -4.03 -6.10
CA ASP A 41 -2.36 -5.11 -5.16
C ASP A 41 -1.36 -6.28 -5.17
N ALA A 42 -0.10 -6.07 -5.58
CA ALA A 42 0.92 -7.10 -5.45
C ALA A 42 0.94 -7.58 -3.98
N ALA A 43 0.88 -8.89 -3.74
CA ALA A 43 0.90 -9.43 -2.38
C ALA A 43 2.27 -10.05 -2.09
N THR A 44 2.78 -9.84 -0.87
CA THR A 44 3.93 -10.59 -0.34
C THR A 44 3.56 -12.06 -0.08
N THR A 45 4.55 -12.90 0.25
CA THR A 45 4.31 -14.29 0.73
C THR A 45 3.32 -14.38 1.89
N ASN A 46 3.27 -13.35 2.73
CA ASN A 46 2.37 -13.26 3.88
C ASN A 46 0.97 -12.73 3.51
N GLY A 47 0.75 -12.39 2.24
CA GLY A 47 -0.50 -11.86 1.68
C GLY A 47 -0.64 -10.35 1.80
N TYR A 48 0.29 -9.65 2.45
CA TYR A 48 0.22 -8.20 2.62
C TYR A 48 0.48 -7.48 1.31
N THR A 49 -0.37 -6.51 0.98
CA THR A 49 -0.21 -5.61 -0.17
C THR A 49 0.58 -4.34 0.21
N PRO A 50 1.09 -3.56 -0.76
CA PRO A 50 1.72 -2.26 -0.51
C PRO A 50 0.85 -1.34 0.34
N LEU A 51 -0.47 -1.38 0.15
CA LEU A 51 -1.42 -0.59 0.92
C LEU A 51 -1.50 -1.02 2.40
N HIS A 52 -1.39 -2.31 2.70
CA HIS A 52 -1.29 -2.78 4.09
C HIS A 52 -0.03 -2.26 4.76
N ILE A 53 1.08 -2.25 4.03
CA ILE A 53 2.37 -1.78 4.54
C ILE A 53 2.33 -0.27 4.77
N SER A 54 1.88 0.52 3.80
CA SER A 54 1.73 1.97 3.99
C SER A 54 0.77 2.29 5.14
N ALA A 55 -0.29 1.49 5.31
CA ALA A 55 -1.24 1.70 6.40
C ALA A 55 -0.66 1.39 7.78
N ARG A 56 0.15 0.33 7.91
CA ARG A 56 0.88 0.00 9.14
C ARG A 56 1.91 1.07 9.50
N GLU A 57 2.60 1.62 8.52
CA GLU A 57 3.66 2.62 8.74
C GLU A 57 3.12 4.07 8.74
N GLY A 58 1.81 4.26 8.56
CA GLY A 58 1.18 5.59 8.57
C GLY A 58 1.51 6.49 7.38
N GLN A 59 1.93 5.92 6.25
CA GLN A 59 2.41 6.66 5.07
C GLN A 59 1.27 7.18 4.19
N VAL A 60 0.56 8.22 4.65
CA VAL A 60 -0.72 8.72 4.08
C VAL A 60 -0.61 9.07 2.60
N GLU A 61 0.44 9.79 2.20
CA GLU A 61 0.63 10.22 0.81
C GLU A 61 0.86 9.02 -0.10
N THR A 62 1.65 8.03 0.34
CA THR A 62 1.85 6.81 -0.45
C THR A 62 0.57 6.00 -0.59
N ALA A 63 -0.24 5.92 0.47
CA ALA A 63 -1.53 5.26 0.43
C ALA A 63 -2.49 5.96 -0.54
N SER A 64 -2.50 7.30 -0.58
CA SER A 64 -3.31 8.04 -1.57
C SER A 64 -2.92 7.68 -3.00
N VAL A 65 -1.63 7.67 -3.30
CA VAL A 65 -1.12 7.30 -4.64
C VAL A 65 -1.50 5.87 -5.02
N LEU A 66 -1.34 4.92 -4.08
CA LEU A 66 -1.72 3.52 -4.31
C LEU A 66 -3.22 3.38 -4.60
N LEU A 67 -4.07 4.08 -3.84
CA LEU A 67 -5.52 4.07 -4.04
C LEU A 67 -5.94 4.73 -5.35
N GLU A 68 -5.26 5.81 -5.76
CA GLU A 68 -5.46 6.44 -7.06
C GLU A 68 -5.05 5.53 -8.22
N ALA A 69 -4.03 4.70 -8.01
CA ALA A 69 -3.62 3.67 -8.97
C ALA A 69 -4.51 2.41 -8.94
N GLY A 70 -5.58 2.41 -8.15
CA GLY A 70 -6.57 1.33 -8.11
C GLY A 70 -6.28 0.22 -7.09
N ALA A 71 -5.41 0.45 -6.11
CA ALA A 71 -5.23 -0.49 -5.00
C ALA A 71 -6.56 -0.72 -4.25
N SER A 72 -6.84 -1.98 -3.92
CA SER A 72 -8.03 -2.33 -3.18
C SER A 72 -7.84 -2.08 -1.68
N HIS A 73 -8.65 -1.15 -1.16
CA HIS A 73 -8.66 -0.75 0.25
C HIS A 73 -9.34 -1.75 1.19
N SER A 74 -10.08 -2.72 0.65
CA SER A 74 -10.85 -3.71 1.40
C SER A 74 -10.24 -5.11 1.38
N LEU A 75 -9.12 -5.32 0.69
CA LEU A 75 -8.42 -6.60 0.70
C LEU A 75 -8.01 -6.95 2.13
N ALA A 76 -8.50 -8.09 2.62
CA ALA A 76 -8.15 -8.60 3.92
C ALA A 76 -7.04 -9.66 3.78
N THR A 77 -5.92 -9.42 4.45
CA THR A 77 -4.85 -10.40 4.61
C THR A 77 -5.02 -11.12 5.92
N LYS A 78 -5.32 -12.43 5.90
CA LYS A 78 -5.56 -13.22 7.13
C LYS A 78 -6.61 -12.59 8.06
N GLY A 79 -7.64 -11.96 7.50
CA GLY A 79 -8.70 -11.26 8.24
C GLY A 79 -8.36 -9.82 8.66
N VAL A 80 -7.16 -9.33 8.35
CA VAL A 80 -6.72 -7.97 8.67
C VAL A 80 -6.76 -7.10 7.41
N THR A 81 -7.48 -5.99 7.45
CA THR A 81 -7.51 -5.01 6.34
C THR A 81 -6.49 -3.89 6.58
N PRO A 82 -6.14 -3.08 5.56
CA PRO A 82 -5.30 -1.90 5.76
C PRO A 82 -5.84 -0.97 6.85
N LEU A 83 -7.18 -0.84 6.95
CA LEU A 83 -7.81 -0.03 7.99
C LEU A 83 -7.57 -0.58 9.40
N HIS A 84 -7.65 -1.90 9.59
CA HIS A 84 -7.35 -2.52 10.89
C HIS A 84 -5.90 -2.20 11.33
N LEU A 85 -4.94 -2.28 10.40
CA LEU A 85 -3.54 -1.94 10.68
C LEU A 85 -3.38 -0.46 11.05
N ALA A 86 -3.96 0.45 10.27
CA ALA A 86 -3.90 1.88 10.56
C ALA A 86 -4.51 2.22 11.93
N SER A 87 -5.63 1.58 12.29
CA SER A 87 -6.26 1.76 13.60
C SER A 87 -5.45 1.15 14.74
N GLN A 88 -4.85 -0.03 14.53
CA GLN A 88 -4.02 -0.70 15.54
C GLN A 88 -2.77 0.11 15.89
N GLU A 89 -2.11 0.68 14.88
CA GLU A 89 -0.90 1.50 15.06
C GLU A 89 -1.20 2.96 15.44
N GLY A 90 -2.48 3.35 15.52
CA GLY A 90 -2.89 4.70 15.93
C GLY A 90 -2.78 5.77 14.85
N HIS A 91 -2.66 5.38 13.58
CA HIS A 91 -2.58 6.29 12.44
C HIS A 91 -3.97 6.82 12.04
N ALA A 92 -4.49 7.78 12.82
CA ALA A 92 -5.82 8.37 12.62
C ALA A 92 -6.03 8.99 11.23
N GLU A 93 -5.03 9.71 10.70
CA GLU A 93 -5.11 10.32 9.37
C GLU A 93 -5.18 9.27 8.26
N MET A 94 -4.41 8.19 8.38
CA MET A 94 -4.45 7.05 7.47
C MET A 94 -5.82 6.37 7.51
N ALA A 95 -6.37 6.13 8.71
CA ALA A 95 -7.68 5.53 8.87
C ALA A 95 -8.78 6.41 8.25
N ALA A 96 -8.71 7.73 8.43
CA ALA A 96 -9.61 8.69 7.81
C ALA A 96 -9.52 8.65 6.28
N LEU A 97 -8.31 8.57 5.71
CA LEU A 97 -8.11 8.45 4.27
C LEU A 97 -8.73 7.17 3.71
N LEU A 98 -8.50 6.02 4.34
CA LEU A 98 -9.07 4.73 3.94
C LEU A 98 -10.61 4.73 4.05
N LEU A 99 -11.17 5.29 5.13
CA LEU A 99 -12.61 5.44 5.30
C LEU A 99 -13.23 6.36 4.24
N SER A 100 -12.58 7.48 3.92
CA SER A 100 -13.08 8.43 2.92
C SER A 100 -13.20 7.80 1.53
N LYS A 101 -12.29 6.87 1.20
CA LYS A 101 -12.27 6.17 -0.09
C LYS A 101 -13.21 4.96 -0.11
N GLY A 102 -13.41 4.28 1.03
CA GLY A 102 -14.43 3.24 1.17
C GLY A 102 -15.87 3.78 1.14
N ALA A 103 -16.12 4.95 1.74
CA ALA A 103 -17.43 5.59 1.76
C ALA A 103 -17.92 6.02 0.36
N LYS A 104 -17.00 6.34 -0.57
CA LYS A 104 -17.36 6.74 -1.95
C LYS A 104 -18.03 5.63 -2.77
N TYR A 105 -17.86 4.36 -2.39
CA TYR A 105 -18.50 3.24 -3.10
C TYR A 105 -19.85 2.81 -2.49
N ALA A 106 -20.25 3.37 -1.34
CA ALA A 106 -21.52 3.06 -0.69
C ALA A 106 -22.66 4.05 -1.03
N SER A 107 -22.40 5.09 -1.83
CA SER A 107 -23.36 6.18 -2.11
C SER A 107 -24.11 6.06 -3.44
N TYR A 108 -24.06 4.91 -4.12
CA TYR A 108 -24.91 4.65 -5.30
C TYR A 108 -25.92 3.54 -4.97
N CYS A 109 -27.10 3.97 -4.55
CA CYS A 109 -28.35 3.22 -4.70
C CYS A 109 -28.84 3.34 -6.14
#